data_AF-A0A1B7W5L0-F1
#
_entry.id   AF-A0A1B7W5L0-F1
#
_cell.length_a   1.000
_cell.length_b   1.000
_cell.length_c   1.000
_cell.angle_alpha   90.00
_cell.angle_beta   90.00
_cell.angle_gamma   90.00
#
_symmetry.space_group_name_H-M   'P 1'
#
loop_
_entity.id
_entity.type
_entity.pdbx_description
1 polymer ?
#
loop_
_entity_poly.entity_id
_entity_poly.type
_entity_poly.pdbx_seq_one_letter_code
_entity_poly.pdbx_strand_id
1 'polypeptide(L)'
;AKAKKGKRKKQKAGLNKSILDVGMGMIRDALKAKLSDIGGLFVEVPTRKVRPSQTCPKCGHQEKKTLDQRTHVCNNCGYTQQRDIAAAEVMLLWYSNNLPGLGTSLLDVDDSSSTSNTSKRKNAGSMKQLGQKKRQKSQLTDGDVETPSSTK
;
A
#
# COMPACT_ATOMS: atom_id res chain seq x y z
N ALA A 1 -1.22 32.97 -16.38
CA ALA A 1 -1.52 32.06 -17.51
C ALA A 1 -2.78 31.25 -17.19
N LYS A 2 -3.82 31.27 -18.03
CA LYS A 2 -5.04 30.47 -17.81
C LYS A 2 -4.79 29.02 -18.19
N ALA A 3 -5.08 28.07 -17.29
CA ALA A 3 -4.93 26.64 -17.55
C ALA A 3 -5.81 26.22 -18.73
N LYS A 4 -5.20 25.60 -19.76
CA LYS A 4 -5.93 25.03 -20.91
C LYS A 4 -6.84 23.91 -20.39
N LYS A 5 -8.16 24.08 -20.50
CA LYS A 5 -9.15 23.04 -20.14
C LYS A 5 -8.95 21.84 -21.06
N GLY A 6 -8.54 20.71 -20.48
CA GLY A 6 -8.44 19.44 -21.19
C GLY A 6 -9.80 18.97 -21.73
N LYS A 7 -9.78 18.21 -22.83
CA LYS A 7 -10.97 17.65 -23.48
C LYS A 7 -11.75 16.76 -22.49
N ARG A 8 -12.98 17.13 -22.12
CA ARG A 8 -13.85 16.30 -21.27
C ARG A 8 -14.15 14.99 -21.99
N LYS A 9 -13.70 13.85 -21.44
CA LYS A 9 -14.07 12.52 -21.95
C LYS A 9 -15.56 12.27 -21.67
N LYS A 10 -16.27 11.69 -22.63
CA LYS A 10 -17.68 11.27 -22.47
C LYS A 10 -17.77 10.31 -21.29
N GLN A 11 -18.61 10.64 -20.31
CA GLN A 11 -18.85 9.75 -19.18
C GLN A 11 -19.47 8.44 -19.68
N LYS A 12 -19.08 7.31 -19.08
CA LYS A 12 -19.63 5.99 -19.41
C LYS A 12 -21.08 5.92 -18.93
N ALA A 13 -22.02 6.35 -19.76
CA ALA A 13 -23.42 6.53 -19.38
C ALA A 13 -24.08 5.26 -18.82
N GLY A 14 -23.82 4.08 -19.40
CA GLY A 14 -24.41 2.81 -18.93
C GLY A 14 -23.96 2.43 -17.52
N LEU A 15 -22.65 2.21 -17.33
CA LEU A 15 -22.10 1.81 -16.03
C LEU A 15 -22.34 2.87 -14.94
N ASN A 16 -22.22 4.16 -15.26
CA ASN A 16 -22.48 5.21 -14.28
C ASN A 16 -23.95 5.22 -13.85
N LYS A 17 -24.89 5.02 -14.79
CA LYS A 17 -26.31 4.93 -14.48
C LYS A 17 -26.59 3.73 -13.57
N SER A 18 -26.05 2.55 -13.88
CA SER A 18 -26.28 1.36 -13.04
C SER A 18 -25.66 1.49 -11.64
N ILE A 19 -24.50 2.14 -11.50
CA ILE A 19 -23.91 2.40 -10.18
C ILE A 19 -24.77 3.38 -9.36
N LEU A 20 -25.29 4.43 -9.99
CA LEU A 20 -26.16 5.41 -9.33
C LEU A 20 -27.50 4.81 -8.93
N ASP A 21 -28.08 3.97 -9.80
CA ASP A 21 -29.36 3.28 -9.58
C ASP A 21 -29.30 2.36 -8.35
N VAL A 22 -28.17 1.68 -8.15
CA VAL A 22 -27.94 0.82 -6.99
C VAL A 22 -27.69 1.63 -5.69
N GLY A 23 -27.23 2.88 -5.77
CA GLY A 23 -27.19 3.78 -4.61
C GLY A 23 -26.23 3.40 -3.47
N MET A 24 -25.15 2.66 -3.73
CA MET A 24 -24.23 2.14 -2.68
C MET A 24 -23.68 3.21 -1.72
N GLY A 25 -23.42 4.43 -2.20
CA GLY A 25 -22.96 5.53 -1.35
C GLY A 25 -24.02 5.95 -0.33
N MET A 26 -25.28 6.03 -0.75
CA MET A 26 -26.40 6.38 0.13
C MET A 26 -26.64 5.30 1.18
N ILE A 27 -26.54 4.02 0.82
CA ILE A 27 -26.65 2.90 1.76
C ILE A 27 -25.57 3.02 2.84
N ARG A 28 -24.33 3.30 2.45
CA ARG A 28 -23.22 3.47 3.38
C ARG A 28 -23.48 4.64 4.36
N ASP A 29 -23.97 5.76 3.85
CA ASP A 29 -24.22 6.95 4.67
C ASP A 29 -25.42 6.74 5.61
N ALA A 30 -26.47 6.05 5.15
CA ALA A 30 -27.61 5.66 5.98
C ALA A 30 -27.20 4.71 7.12
N LEU A 31 -26.34 3.72 6.83
CA LEU A 31 -25.80 2.82 7.85
C LEU A 31 -24.99 3.58 8.91
N LYS A 32 -24.15 4.54 8.50
CA LYS A 32 -23.38 5.38 9.43
C LYS A 32 -24.29 6.21 10.34
N ALA A 33 -25.32 6.84 9.77
CA ALA A 33 -26.29 7.61 10.55
C ALA A 33 -27.00 6.74 11.59
N LYS A 34 -27.54 5.58 11.16
CA LYS A 34 -28.25 4.67 12.06
C LYS A 34 -27.35 4.07 13.14
N LEU A 35 -26.10 3.76 12.83
CA LEU A 35 -25.14 3.30 13.82
C LEU A 35 -24.78 4.41 14.81
N SER A 36 -24.65 5.65 14.36
CA SER A 36 -24.42 6.80 15.25
C SER A 36 -25.58 7.01 16.25
N ASP A 37 -26.83 6.77 15.83
CA ASP A 37 -28.00 6.91 16.70
C ASP A 37 -28.00 5.90 17.86
N ILE A 38 -27.51 4.68 17.62
CA ILE A 38 -27.50 3.57 18.60
C ILE A 38 -26.16 3.41 19.33
N GLY A 39 -25.16 4.24 19.04
CA GLY A 39 -23.80 4.09 19.56
C GLY A 39 -23.03 2.89 18.96
N GLY A 40 -23.43 2.41 17.79
CA GLY A 40 -22.79 1.32 17.07
C GLY A 40 -21.51 1.76 16.34
N LEU A 41 -20.66 0.78 16.02
CA LEU A 41 -19.39 1.02 15.32
C LEU A 41 -19.53 0.73 13.83
N PHE A 42 -19.07 1.66 12.98
CA PHE A 42 -18.91 1.44 11.53
C PHE A 42 -17.42 1.48 11.17
N VAL A 43 -16.91 0.41 10.55
CA VAL A 43 -15.52 0.33 10.08
C VAL A 43 -15.48 0.08 8.58
N GLU A 44 -14.71 0.90 7.86
CA GLU A 44 -14.55 0.78 6.42
C GLU A 44 -13.26 0.01 6.09
N VAL A 45 -13.41 -1.17 5.47
CA VAL A 45 -12.27 -2.01 5.08
C VAL A 45 -11.61 -1.46 3.80
N PRO A 46 -10.27 -1.34 3.72
CA PRO A 46 -9.58 -0.86 2.53
C PRO A 46 -9.61 -1.91 1.41
N THR A 47 -10.70 -1.93 0.65
CA THR A 47 -11.03 -2.95 -0.37
C THR A 47 -9.98 -3.08 -1.48
N ARG A 48 -9.25 -2.00 -1.82
CA ARG A 48 -8.17 -2.05 -2.82
C ARG A 48 -6.95 -2.87 -2.36
N LYS A 49 -6.65 -2.85 -1.06
CA LYS A 49 -5.55 -3.59 -0.44
C LYS A 49 -5.99 -5.02 -0.08
N VAL A 50 -7.14 -5.14 0.57
CA VAL A 50 -7.65 -6.41 1.12
C VAL A 50 -8.24 -7.32 0.04
N ARG A 51 -8.81 -6.75 -1.03
CA ARG A 51 -9.46 -7.45 -2.16
C ARG A 51 -10.35 -8.62 -1.72
N PRO A 52 -11.42 -8.38 -0.94
CA PRO A 52 -12.14 -9.42 -0.21
C PRO A 52 -12.70 -10.56 -1.09
N SER A 53 -13.16 -10.25 -2.30
CA SER A 53 -13.70 -11.27 -3.23
C SER A 53 -12.64 -12.15 -3.90
N GLN A 54 -11.37 -11.77 -3.79
CA GLN A 54 -10.22 -12.44 -4.41
C GLN A 54 -9.34 -13.14 -3.37
N THR A 55 -9.38 -12.69 -2.12
CA THR A 55 -8.59 -13.22 -1.02
C THR A 55 -9.26 -14.44 -0.40
N CYS A 56 -8.48 -15.47 -0.09
CA CYS A 56 -8.95 -16.64 0.65
C CYS A 56 -8.92 -16.34 2.17
N PRO A 57 -10.02 -16.53 2.91
CA PRO A 57 -10.06 -16.32 4.35
C PRO A 57 -9.17 -17.30 5.11
N LYS A 58 -8.99 -18.53 4.60
CA LYS A 58 -8.22 -19.59 5.26
C LYS A 58 -6.71 -19.41 5.14
N CYS A 59 -6.21 -19.01 3.97
CA CYS A 59 -4.77 -18.99 3.70
C CYS A 59 -4.22 -17.67 3.15
N GLY A 60 -5.07 -16.66 2.92
CA GLY A 60 -4.65 -15.34 2.48
C GLY A 60 -4.27 -15.23 1.01
N HIS A 61 -4.30 -16.34 0.27
CA HIS A 61 -3.96 -16.36 -1.16
C HIS A 61 -4.95 -15.50 -1.95
N GLN A 62 -4.42 -14.59 -2.77
CA GLN A 62 -5.22 -13.70 -3.61
C GLN A 62 -5.22 -14.18 -5.06
N GLU A 63 -6.41 -14.44 -5.59
CA GLU A 63 -6.60 -14.89 -6.97
C GLU A 63 -7.62 -14.01 -7.69
N LYS A 64 -7.31 -13.62 -8.92
CA LYS A 64 -8.26 -12.87 -9.75
C LYS A 64 -9.39 -13.78 -10.20
N LYS A 65 -10.63 -13.29 -10.05
CA LYS A 65 -11.84 -14.02 -10.44
C LYS A 65 -12.71 -13.16 -11.34
N THR A 66 -13.40 -13.78 -12.29
CA THR A 66 -14.41 -13.12 -13.13
C THR A 66 -15.68 -12.85 -12.33
N LEU A 67 -16.58 -11.99 -12.80
CA LEU A 67 -17.81 -11.68 -12.06
C LEU A 67 -18.78 -12.88 -11.97
N ASP A 68 -18.71 -13.79 -12.93
CA ASP A 68 -19.64 -14.92 -13.06
C ASP A 68 -19.38 -16.06 -12.06
N GLN A 69 -18.15 -16.17 -11.53
CA GLN A 69 -17.76 -17.28 -10.65
C GLN A 69 -18.28 -17.10 -9.20
N ARG A 70 -19.55 -17.42 -8.93
CA ARG A 70 -20.18 -17.20 -7.61
C ARG A 70 -19.64 -18.05 -6.44
N THR A 71 -18.89 -19.12 -6.72
CA THR A 71 -18.26 -19.96 -5.70
C THR A 71 -16.77 -19.64 -5.60
N HIS A 72 -16.29 -19.38 -4.38
CA HIS A 72 -14.87 -19.29 -4.07
C HIS A 72 -14.31 -20.70 -3.89
N VAL A 73 -13.47 -21.13 -4.81
CA VAL A 73 -12.58 -22.28 -4.63
C VAL A 73 -11.16 -21.74 -4.58
N CYS A 74 -10.38 -22.14 -3.58
CA CYS A 74 -8.99 -21.71 -3.41
C CYS A 74 -8.02 -22.77 -3.95
N ASN A 75 -7.24 -22.42 -4.97
CA ASN A 75 -6.25 -23.32 -5.57
C ASN A 75 -5.07 -23.67 -4.65
N ASN A 76 -4.84 -22.90 -3.59
CA ASN A 76 -3.72 -23.10 -2.67
C ASN A 76 -4.05 -24.03 -1.49
N CYS A 77 -5.26 -23.95 -0.93
CA CYS A 77 -5.62 -24.69 0.29
C CYS A 77 -6.93 -25.49 0.19
N GLY A 78 -7.58 -25.51 -0.97
CA GLY A 78 -8.82 -26.25 -1.23
C GLY A 78 -10.07 -25.67 -0.57
N TYR A 79 -10.00 -24.52 0.11
CA TYR A 79 -11.16 -23.90 0.74
C TYR A 79 -12.25 -23.59 -0.30
N THR A 80 -13.48 -24.03 -0.01
CA THR A 80 -14.64 -23.87 -0.89
C THR A 80 -15.81 -23.28 -0.13
N GLN A 81 -16.32 -22.13 -0.60
CA GLN A 81 -17.47 -21.44 -0.02
C GLN A 81 -18.13 -20.51 -1.06
N GLN A 82 -19.33 -20.01 -0.82
CA GLN A 82 -19.88 -18.91 -1.61
C GLN A 82 -18.97 -17.67 -1.55
N ARG A 83 -18.80 -17.00 -2.69
CA ARG A 83 -17.90 -15.84 -2.81
C ARG A 83 -18.23 -14.72 -1.83
N ASP A 84 -19.51 -14.43 -1.65
CA ASP A 84 -19.94 -13.30 -0.80
C ASP A 84 -19.72 -13.62 0.69
N ILE A 85 -19.94 -14.86 1.10
CA ILE A 85 -19.62 -15.35 2.46
C ILE A 85 -18.11 -15.29 2.71
N ALA A 86 -17.31 -15.83 1.78
CA ALA A 86 -15.85 -15.79 1.89
C ALA A 86 -15.31 -14.35 1.95
N ALA A 87 -15.92 -13.41 1.19
CA ALA A 87 -15.55 -12.00 1.24
C ALA A 87 -15.88 -11.35 2.59
N ALA A 88 -17.02 -11.70 3.19
CA ALA A 88 -17.40 -11.24 4.53
C ALA A 88 -16.44 -11.77 5.60
N GLU A 89 -16.07 -13.06 5.53
CA GLU A 89 -15.06 -13.66 6.41
C GLU A 89 -13.71 -12.94 6.32
N VAL A 90 -13.26 -12.63 5.10
CA VAL A 90 -12.02 -11.86 4.90
C VAL A 90 -12.10 -10.47 5.54
N MET A 91 -13.24 -9.77 5.41
CA MET A 91 -13.42 -8.46 6.03
C MET A 91 -13.36 -8.54 7.56
N LEU A 92 -13.99 -9.56 8.15
CA LEU A 92 -13.95 -9.81 9.59
C LEU A 92 -12.53 -10.11 10.07
N LEU A 93 -11.83 -11.04 9.40
CA LEU A 93 -10.45 -11.40 9.74
C LEU A 93 -9.52 -10.20 9.61
N TRP A 94 -9.73 -9.34 8.61
CA TRP A 94 -8.97 -8.11 8.46
C TRP A 94 -9.19 -7.16 9.62
N TYR A 95 -10.44 -6.95 10.04
CA TYR A 95 -10.78 -6.11 11.18
C TYR A 95 -10.17 -6.64 12.48
N SER A 96 -10.17 -7.96 12.67
CA SER A 96 -9.55 -8.62 13.82
C SER A 96 -8.03 -8.78 13.72
N ASN A 97 -7.37 -8.19 12.71
CA ASN A 97 -5.92 -8.32 12.46
C ASN A 97 -5.42 -9.76 12.25
N ASN A 98 -6.33 -10.70 11.99
CA ASN A 98 -6.05 -12.14 11.87
C ASN A 98 -6.04 -12.62 10.41
N LEU A 99 -6.03 -11.71 9.44
CA LEU A 99 -6.02 -12.08 8.02
C LEU A 99 -4.61 -12.57 7.62
N PRO A 100 -4.45 -13.84 7.22
CA PRO A 100 -3.15 -14.37 6.81
C PRO A 100 -2.60 -13.65 5.56
N GLY A 101 -1.29 -13.45 5.51
CA GLY A 101 -0.57 -12.97 4.33
C GLY A 101 -0.69 -11.48 4.01
N LEU A 102 -1.44 -10.69 4.80
CA LEU A 102 -1.54 -9.23 4.62
C LEU A 102 -0.64 -8.42 5.58
N GLY A 103 0.11 -9.11 6.45
CA GLY A 103 0.99 -8.50 7.45
C GLY A 103 0.22 -7.68 8.49
N THR A 104 -1.01 -8.10 8.81
CA THR A 104 -1.84 -7.44 9.84
C THR A 104 -1.70 -8.11 11.20
N SER A 105 -1.07 -9.30 11.28
CA SER A 105 -0.97 -10.01 12.55
C SER A 105 0.10 -9.37 13.45
N LEU A 106 -0.19 -9.31 14.75
CA LEU A 106 0.75 -8.83 15.77
C LEU A 106 1.98 -9.75 15.91
N LEU A 107 1.87 -11.00 15.44
CA LEU A 107 2.95 -11.98 15.44
C LEU A 107 3.95 -11.75 14.30
N ASP A 108 3.59 -10.98 13.27
CA ASP A 108 4.49 -10.59 12.17
C ASP A 108 5.39 -9.39 12.55
N VAL A 109 5.37 -8.92 13.81
CA VAL A 109 6.39 -8.02 14.35
C VAL A 109 7.61 -8.83 14.75
N ASP A 110 8.14 -9.60 13.81
CA ASP A 110 9.54 -9.99 13.91
C ASP A 110 10.38 -8.75 13.61
N ASP A 111 11.37 -8.51 14.47
CA ASP A 111 12.36 -7.42 14.51
C ASP A 111 13.27 -7.33 13.26
N SER A 112 12.77 -7.76 12.11
CA SER A 112 13.46 -7.72 10.83
C SER A 112 13.21 -6.38 10.15
N SER A 113 13.99 -5.40 10.60
CA SER A 113 14.23 -4.14 9.90
C SER A 113 14.36 -4.35 8.38
N SER A 114 13.77 -3.46 7.58
CA SER A 114 13.66 -3.47 6.10
C SER A 114 15.00 -3.50 5.32
N THR A 115 16.11 -3.87 5.96
CA THR A 115 17.45 -3.93 5.37
C THR A 115 17.98 -5.36 5.17
N SER A 116 17.31 -6.41 5.66
CA SER A 116 17.89 -7.77 5.66
C SER A 116 17.71 -8.58 4.38
N ASN A 117 16.70 -8.32 3.54
CA ASN A 117 16.37 -9.19 2.39
C ASN A 117 16.60 -8.57 1.01
N THR A 118 17.75 -7.90 0.80
CA THR A 118 18.24 -7.64 -0.56
C THR A 118 19.67 -8.13 -0.73
N SER A 119 19.84 -9.36 -1.23
CA SER A 119 21.12 -9.94 -1.65
C SER A 119 21.71 -9.29 -2.92
N LYS A 120 21.15 -8.16 -3.38
CA LYS A 120 21.62 -7.39 -4.53
C LYS A 120 21.47 -5.90 -4.26
N ARG A 121 22.55 -5.27 -3.77
CA ARG A 121 23.01 -3.93 -4.16
C ARG A 121 24.45 -3.77 -3.72
N LYS A 122 25.37 -4.13 -4.62
CA LYS A 122 26.77 -3.69 -4.53
C LYS A 122 26.79 -2.18 -4.81
N ASN A 123 27.39 -1.43 -3.89
CA ASN A 123 27.94 -0.09 -4.04
C ASN A 123 26.99 1.02 -4.57
N ALA A 124 26.09 1.50 -3.71
CA ALA A 124 25.72 2.91 -3.73
C ALA A 124 26.15 3.49 -2.38
N GLY A 125 27.23 4.28 -2.39
CA GLY A 125 27.81 4.87 -1.19
C GLY A 125 26.76 5.61 -0.38
N SER A 126 26.59 5.19 0.87
CA SER A 126 25.65 5.82 1.80
C SER A 126 26.03 7.29 1.99
N MET A 127 25.04 8.20 2.08
CA MET A 127 25.26 9.60 2.44
C MET A 127 26.08 9.76 3.74
N LYS A 128 26.06 8.76 4.63
CA LYS A 128 26.93 8.72 5.83
C LYS A 128 28.43 8.69 5.49
N GLN A 129 28.83 8.00 4.41
CA GLN A 129 30.24 7.97 3.95
C GLN A 129 30.67 9.32 3.34
N LEU A 130 29.74 10.03 2.68
CA LEU A 130 30.01 11.35 2.12
C LEU A 130 30.23 12.40 3.22
N GLY A 131 29.50 12.29 4.34
CA GLY A 131 29.65 13.17 5.50
C GLY A 131 30.99 12.99 6.24
N GLN A 132 31.53 11.76 6.28
CA GLN A 132 32.84 11.48 6.90
C GLN A 132 34.02 11.97 6.04
N LYS A 133 33.92 11.89 4.71
CA LYS A 133 34.96 12.44 3.81
C LYS A 133 35.00 13.97 3.77
N LYS A 134 33.89 14.66 4.05
CA LYS A 134 33.82 16.14 4.05
C LYS A 134 34.27 16.82 5.35
N ARG A 135 34.72 16.06 6.36
CA ARG A 135 35.22 16.60 7.65
C ARG A 135 36.71 16.32 7.90
N GLN A 136 37.51 16.14 6.85
CA GLN A 136 38.96 16.32 6.98
C GLN A 136 39.28 17.81 6.87
N LYS A 137 39.44 18.43 8.04
CA LYS A 137 40.04 19.74 8.20
C LYS A 137 41.49 19.63 7.69
N SER A 138 41.83 20.40 6.66
CA SER A 138 43.21 20.56 6.20
C SER A 138 44.05 21.07 7.36
N GLN A 139 45.03 20.27 7.80
CA GLN A 139 46.10 20.74 8.66
C GLN A 139 46.92 21.76 7.86
N LEU A 140 47.13 22.95 8.42
CA LEU A 140 48.10 23.91 7.92
C LEU A 140 49.49 23.31 8.16
N THR A 141 50.28 23.16 7.09
CA THR A 141 51.72 22.96 7.21
C THR A 141 52.36 24.30 6.87
N ASP A 142 52.76 25.04 7.91
CA ASP A 142 53.69 26.16 7.77
C ASP A 142 55.02 25.63 7.22
N GLY A 143 55.47 26.23 6.13
CA GLY A 143 56.70 25.87 5.44
C GLY A 143 57.01 26.91 4.38
N ASP A 144 57.71 27.96 4.80
CA ASP A 144 58.27 29.02 3.97
C ASP A 144 59.23 28.44 2.92
N VAL A 145 58.94 28.62 1.63
CA VAL A 145 59.95 28.56 0.56
C VAL A 145 59.63 29.61 -0.51
N GLU A 146 60.64 30.45 -0.76
CA GLU A 146 60.65 31.65 -1.59
C GLU A 146 60.29 31.43 -3.07
N THR A 147 59.69 32.46 -3.67
CA THR A 147 59.37 32.56 -5.11
C THR A 147 60.51 33.25 -5.86
N PRO A 148 61.13 32.66 -6.89
CA PRO A 148 62.01 33.40 -7.78
C PRO A 148 61.21 34.11 -8.88
N SER A 149 61.57 35.37 -9.13
CA SER A 149 61.01 36.24 -10.16
C SER A 149 61.34 35.76 -11.58
N SER A 150 60.38 35.82 -12.50
CA SER A 150 60.64 35.73 -13.93
C SER A 150 60.09 36.95 -14.69
N THR A 151 61.04 37.58 -15.35
CA THR A 151 61.08 38.70 -16.27
C THR A 151 59.92 38.78 -17.28
N LYS A 152 59.25 39.94 -17.32
CA LYS A 152 59.26 40.86 -18.47
C LYS A 152 58.77 42.24 -18.04
#